data_AF-A0A166M1B9-F1
#
_entry.id   AF-A0A166M1B9-F1
#
_cell.length_a   1.000
_cell.length_b   1.000
_cell.length_c   1.000
_cell.angle_alpha   90.00
_cell.angle_beta   90.00
_cell.angle_gamma   90.00
#
_symmetry.space_group_name_H-M   'P 1'
#
loop_
_entity.id
_entity.type
_entity.pdbx_description
1 polymer ?
#
loop_
_entity_poly.entity_id
_entity_poly.type
_entity_poly.pdbx_seq_one_letter_code
_entity_poly.pdbx_strand_id
1 'polypeptide(L)'
;MVYHAKSDSKKRQIARESKNDLMARAVEAYRHELTKTPTQRPKGARIICTDFENLYRLETGLTVKLSHTTLIRLTQGGRSQADSNAKRTLVLKEEEEVLIDFIGEIGNRGFPLSHRRLKEHVDEILQARLGADFPEGGVGINW
;
A
#
# COMPACT_ATOMS: atom_id res chain seq x y z
N MET A 1 8.22 11.32 -25.08
CA MET A 1 7.85 10.68 -23.80
C MET A 1 8.91 9.63 -23.51
N VAL A 2 9.83 9.89 -22.58
CA VAL A 2 10.96 8.96 -22.32
C VAL A 2 10.51 7.98 -21.23
N TYR A 3 10.46 6.69 -21.55
CA TYR A 3 10.14 5.64 -20.59
C TYR A 3 11.39 5.33 -19.76
N HIS A 4 11.44 5.84 -18.54
CA HIS A 4 12.44 5.42 -17.56
C HIS A 4 11.97 4.15 -16.86
N ALA A 5 12.89 3.19 -16.67
CA ALA A 5 12.62 2.02 -15.85
C ALA A 5 12.28 2.45 -14.42
N LYS A 6 11.23 1.85 -13.83
CA LYS A 6 10.83 2.14 -12.45
C LYS A 6 11.97 1.79 -11.49
N SER A 7 12.14 2.56 -10.42
CA SER A 7 13.05 2.22 -9.33
C SER A 7 12.67 0.89 -8.69
N ASP A 8 13.63 0.19 -8.10
CA ASP A 8 13.36 -1.09 -7.44
C ASP A 8 12.42 -0.95 -6.25
N SER A 9 12.48 0.17 -5.54
CA SER A 9 11.52 0.52 -4.50
C SER A 9 10.10 0.62 -5.06
N LYS A 10 9.90 1.29 -6.21
CA LYS A 10 8.59 1.40 -6.84
C LYS A 10 8.09 0.05 -7.37
N LYS A 11 8.97 -0.79 -7.92
CA LYS A 11 8.63 -2.17 -8.31
C LYS A 11 8.16 -3.00 -7.10
N ARG A 12 8.86 -2.91 -5.96
CA ARG A 12 8.48 -3.60 -4.72
C ARG A 12 7.14 -3.10 -4.17
N GLN A 13 6.90 -1.79 -4.24
CA GLN A 13 5.60 -1.20 -3.86
C GLN A 13 4.47 -1.77 -4.70
N ILE A 14 4.59 -1.74 -6.04
CA ILE A 14 3.58 -2.28 -6.97
C ILE A 14 3.31 -3.76 -6.71
N ALA A 15 4.36 -4.55 -6.48
CA ALA A 15 4.21 -5.97 -6.17
C ALA A 15 3.47 -6.20 -4.85
N ARG A 16 3.72 -5.35 -3.83
CA ARG A 16 3.02 -5.39 -2.55
C ARG A 16 1.56 -4.96 -2.67
N GLU A 17 1.27 -3.90 -3.41
CA GLU A 17 -0.10 -3.44 -3.71
C GLU A 17 -0.89 -4.54 -4.42
N SER A 18 -0.35 -5.09 -5.51
CA SER A 18 -0.97 -6.18 -6.26
C SER A 18 -1.27 -7.41 -5.40
N LYS A 19 -0.34 -7.75 -4.48
CA LYS A 19 -0.53 -8.85 -3.53
C LYS A 19 -1.62 -8.54 -2.50
N ASN A 20 -1.69 -7.31 -1.99
CA ASN A 20 -2.71 -6.89 -1.04
C ASN A 20 -4.10 -6.90 -1.69
N ASP A 21 -4.22 -6.43 -2.93
CA ASP A 21 -5.47 -6.44 -3.69
C ASP A 21 -5.95 -7.87 -3.94
N LEU A 22 -5.03 -8.77 -4.31
CA LEU A 22 -5.34 -10.19 -4.44
C LEU A 22 -5.81 -10.81 -3.11
N MET A 23 -5.15 -10.46 -2.00
CA MET A 23 -5.55 -10.91 -0.67
C MET A 23 -6.94 -10.37 -0.27
N ALA A 24 -7.25 -9.12 -0.58
CA ALA A 24 -8.56 -8.52 -0.30
C ALA A 24 -9.69 -9.22 -1.06
N ARG A 25 -9.48 -9.54 -2.35
CA ARG A 25 -10.44 -10.34 -3.14
C ARG A 25 -10.63 -11.75 -2.55
N ALA A 26 -9.54 -12.40 -2.14
CA ALA A 26 -9.61 -13.72 -1.51
C ALA A 26 -10.35 -13.67 -0.16
N VAL A 27 -10.17 -12.61 0.64
CA VAL A 27 -10.88 -12.39 1.91
C VAL A 27 -12.39 -12.34 1.67
N GLU A 28 -12.83 -11.57 0.68
CA GLU A 28 -14.25 -11.44 0.38
C GLU A 28 -14.86 -12.76 -0.11
N ALA A 29 -14.16 -13.47 -0.99
CA ALA A 29 -14.57 -14.81 -1.40
C ALA A 29 -14.69 -15.77 -0.21
N TYR A 30 -13.75 -15.73 0.73
CA TYR A 30 -13.82 -16.58 1.92
C TYR A 30 -14.98 -16.21 2.85
N ARG A 31 -15.30 -14.92 3.00
CA ARG A 31 -16.48 -14.49 3.76
C ARG A 31 -17.76 -15.06 3.15
N HIS A 32 -17.90 -15.04 1.82
CA HIS A 32 -19.03 -15.68 1.15
C HIS A 32 -19.06 -17.19 1.39
N GLU A 33 -17.92 -17.89 1.34
CA GLU A 33 -17.85 -19.33 1.65
C GLU A 33 -18.28 -19.62 3.10
N LEU A 34 -17.94 -18.77 4.07
CA LEU A 34 -18.36 -18.94 5.46
C LEU A 34 -19.88 -18.79 5.67
N THR A 35 -20.59 -18.11 4.77
CA THR A 35 -22.07 -17.99 4.84
C THR A 35 -22.80 -19.19 4.25
N LYS A 36 -22.10 -20.10 3.57
CA LYS A 36 -22.73 -21.26 2.93
C LYS A 36 -23.18 -22.29 3.96
N THR A 37 -24.39 -22.80 3.76
CA THR A 37 -24.95 -23.88 4.58
C THR A 37 -24.19 -25.21 4.38
N PRO A 38 -24.23 -26.15 5.34
CA PRO A 38 -23.49 -27.42 5.30
C PRO A 38 -23.74 -28.27 4.04
N THR A 39 -24.89 -28.09 3.40
CA THR A 39 -25.30 -28.77 2.17
C THR A 39 -24.35 -28.54 1.00
N GLN A 40 -23.59 -27.45 0.99
CA GLN A 40 -22.68 -27.09 -0.10
C GLN A 40 -21.19 -27.30 0.20
N ARG A 41 -20.83 -27.86 1.36
CA ARG A 41 -19.44 -28.03 1.86
C ARG A 41 -18.54 -26.80 1.55
N PRO A 42 -18.46 -25.82 2.45
CA PRO A 42 -17.71 -24.59 2.20
C PRO A 42 -16.23 -24.87 1.90
N LYS A 43 -15.65 -24.10 0.98
CA LYS A 43 -14.22 -24.22 0.67
C LYS A 43 -13.38 -23.73 1.85
N GLY A 44 -12.35 -24.50 2.19
CA GLY A 44 -11.38 -24.11 3.22
C GLY A 44 -10.45 -22.97 2.74
N ALA A 45 -9.96 -22.17 3.69
CA ALA A 45 -9.07 -21.04 3.44
C ALA A 45 -7.86 -21.36 2.54
N ARG A 46 -7.25 -22.55 2.67
CA ARG A 46 -6.13 -22.99 1.83
C ARG A 46 -6.51 -23.16 0.36
N ILE A 47 -7.68 -23.72 0.09
CA ILE A 47 -8.19 -23.94 -1.27
C ILE A 47 -8.42 -22.59 -1.93
N ILE A 48 -9.04 -21.65 -1.21
CA ILE A 48 -9.28 -20.30 -1.72
C ILE A 48 -7.97 -19.58 -2.04
N CYS A 49 -6.96 -19.65 -1.15
CA CYS A 49 -5.65 -19.11 -1.47
C CYS A 49 -5.10 -19.70 -2.78
N THR A 50 -5.07 -21.03 -2.91
CA THR A 50 -4.57 -21.70 -4.13
C THR A 50 -5.37 -21.32 -5.38
N ASP A 51 -6.70 -21.26 -5.29
CA ASP A 51 -7.58 -20.86 -6.40
C ASP A 51 -7.20 -19.44 -6.88
N PHE A 52 -7.05 -18.48 -5.96
CA PHE A 52 -6.68 -17.10 -6.28
C PHE A 52 -5.23 -16.96 -6.77
N GLU A 53 -4.28 -17.74 -6.24
CA GLU A 53 -2.91 -17.78 -6.76
C GLU A 53 -2.88 -18.27 -8.22
N ASN A 54 -3.67 -19.30 -8.54
CA ASN A 54 -3.79 -19.84 -9.89
C ASN A 54 -4.49 -18.85 -10.83
N LEU A 55 -5.58 -18.23 -10.41
CA LEU A 55 -6.28 -17.19 -11.19
C LEU A 55 -5.35 -16.03 -11.51
N TYR A 56 -4.62 -15.52 -10.51
CA TYR A 56 -3.68 -14.42 -10.72
C TYR A 56 -2.55 -14.80 -11.69
N ARG A 57 -2.06 -16.05 -11.61
CA ARG A 57 -1.07 -16.58 -12.55
C ARG A 57 -1.62 -16.67 -13.98
N LEU A 58 -2.89 -17.05 -14.16
CA LEU A 58 -3.53 -17.09 -15.47
C LEU A 58 -3.74 -15.68 -16.05
N GLU A 59 -4.15 -14.72 -15.22
CA GLU A 59 -4.41 -13.33 -15.63
C GLU A 59 -3.12 -12.57 -15.97
N THR A 60 -2.07 -12.71 -15.17
CA THR A 60 -0.87 -11.85 -15.25
C THR A 60 0.40 -12.58 -15.68
N GLY A 61 0.41 -13.92 -15.66
CA GLY A 61 1.61 -14.73 -15.84
C GLY A 61 2.56 -14.75 -14.62
N LEU A 62 2.27 -13.97 -13.57
CA LEU A 62 3.12 -13.85 -12.39
C LEU A 62 2.65 -14.75 -11.25
N THR A 63 3.60 -15.34 -10.52
CA THR A 63 3.31 -16.16 -9.35
C THR A 63 3.39 -15.32 -8.08
N VAL A 64 2.29 -15.25 -7.34
CA VAL A 64 2.23 -14.60 -6.01
C VAL A 64 1.76 -15.64 -5.01
N LYS A 65 2.43 -15.71 -3.85
CA LYS A 65 2.05 -16.62 -2.76
C LYS A 65 1.23 -15.89 -1.69
N LEU A 66 0.05 -16.42 -1.39
CA LEU A 66 -0.87 -15.99 -0.34
C LEU A 66 -0.73 -16.88 0.89
N SER A 67 -0.93 -16.30 2.07
CA SER A 67 -0.92 -17.04 3.33
C SER A 67 -2.34 -17.25 3.85
N HIS A 68 -2.76 -18.51 3.97
CA HIS A 68 -4.06 -18.87 4.53
C HIS A 68 -4.25 -18.40 5.97
N THR A 69 -3.18 -18.30 6.77
CA THR A 69 -3.28 -17.77 8.15
C THR A 69 -3.57 -16.27 8.14
N THR A 70 -2.99 -15.53 7.19
CA THR A 70 -3.29 -14.11 6.99
C THR A 70 -4.72 -13.92 6.50
N LEU A 71 -5.19 -14.78 5.58
CA LEU A 71 -6.59 -14.77 5.11
C LEU A 71 -7.56 -14.89 6.30
N ILE A 72 -7.41 -15.93 7.12
CA ILE A 72 -8.27 -16.17 8.29
C ILE A 72 -8.23 -14.97 9.25
N ARG A 73 -7.04 -14.47 9.57
CA ARG A 73 -6.88 -13.31 10.45
C ARG A 73 -7.60 -12.07 9.93
N LEU A 74 -7.49 -11.78 8.64
CA LEU A 74 -8.17 -10.63 8.02
C LEU A 74 -9.69 -10.81 8.00
N THR A 75 -10.18 -12.03 7.80
CA THR A 75 -11.64 -12.31 7.85
C THR A 75 -12.24 -12.12 9.23
N GLN A 76 -11.45 -12.34 10.29
CA GLN A 76 -11.83 -12.11 11.69
C GLN A 76 -11.71 -10.64 12.12
N GLY A 77 -11.48 -9.71 11.19
CA GLY A 77 -11.34 -8.28 11.48
C GLY A 77 -9.91 -7.82 11.76
N GLY A 78 -8.91 -8.68 11.52
CA GLY A 78 -7.51 -8.27 11.54
C GLY A 78 -7.21 -7.21 10.47
N ARG A 79 -6.22 -6.35 10.73
CA ARG A 79 -5.80 -5.29 9.82
C ARG A 79 -4.58 -5.69 9.01
N SER A 80 -4.48 -5.22 7.77
CA SER A 80 -3.23 -5.37 7.01
C SER A 80 -2.20 -4.35 7.50
N GLN A 81 -0.91 -4.62 7.22
CA GLN A 81 0.14 -3.63 7.47
C GLN A 81 -0.06 -2.38 6.62
N ALA A 82 -0.63 -2.50 5.41
CA ALA A 82 -0.93 -1.35 4.57
C ALA A 82 -1.99 -0.46 5.22
N ASP A 83 -3.10 -1.02 5.70
CA ASP A 83 -4.15 -0.25 6.39
C ASP A 83 -3.63 0.40 7.69
N SER A 84 -2.75 -0.31 8.39
CA SER A 84 -2.16 0.19 9.64
C SER A 84 -1.20 1.35 9.37
N ASN A 85 -0.45 1.30 8.26
CA ASN A 85 0.45 2.36 7.85
C ASN A 85 -0.33 3.55 7.27
N ALA A 86 -1.36 3.32 6.45
CA ALA A 86 -2.19 4.38 5.89
C ALA A 86 -2.84 5.26 6.97
N LYS A 87 -3.19 4.68 8.13
CA LYS A 87 -3.70 5.44 9.28
C LYS A 87 -2.64 6.23 10.05
N ARG A 88 -1.36 5.92 9.86
CA ARG A 88 -0.22 6.55 10.55
C ARG A 88 0.49 7.59 9.68
N THR A 89 0.28 7.56 8.37
CA THR A 89 0.90 8.52 7.46
C THR A 89 0.10 9.82 7.47
N LEU A 90 0.77 10.93 7.78
CA LEU A 90 0.21 12.29 7.68
C LEU A 90 0.10 12.77 6.23
N VAL A 91 0.98 12.25 5.38
CA VAL A 91 1.11 12.55 3.95
C VAL A 91 0.19 11.65 3.13
N LEU A 92 -0.65 12.26 2.30
CA LEU A 92 -1.49 11.56 1.32
C LEU A 92 -0.65 11.08 0.13
N LYS A 93 -1.20 10.15 -0.65
CA LYS A 93 -0.48 9.59 -1.81
C LYS A 93 -0.17 10.67 -2.85
N GLU A 94 -1.09 11.61 -3.04
CA GLU A 94 -0.96 12.72 -3.96
C GLU A 94 0.15 13.69 -3.51
N GLU A 95 0.25 13.92 -2.20
CA GLU A 95 1.30 14.75 -1.60
C GLU A 95 2.67 14.09 -1.71
N GLU A 96 2.74 12.76 -1.55
CA GLU A 96 3.96 11.98 -1.75
C GLU A 96 4.48 12.09 -3.20
N GLU A 97 3.59 12.05 -4.20
CA GLU A 97 3.97 12.21 -5.61
C GLU A 97 4.56 13.61 -5.89
N VAL A 98 3.93 14.67 -5.37
CA VAL A 98 4.45 16.04 -5.48
C VAL A 98 5.83 16.17 -4.83
N LEU A 99 6.02 15.57 -3.65
CA LEU A 99 7.30 15.59 -2.95
C LEU A 99 8.41 14.86 -3.73
N ILE A 100 8.10 13.69 -4.32
CA ILE A 100 9.06 12.93 -5.12
C ILE A 100 9.48 13.74 -6.35
N ASP A 101 8.53 14.36 -7.04
CA ASP A 101 8.81 15.17 -8.23
C ASP A 101 9.66 16.40 -7.87
N PHE A 102 9.34 17.08 -6.78
CA PHE A 102 10.12 18.20 -6.25
C PHE A 102 11.57 17.80 -5.92
N ILE A 103 11.76 16.68 -5.21
CA ILE A 103 13.09 16.15 -4.90
C ILE A 103 13.86 15.83 -6.20
N GLY A 104 13.19 15.22 -7.17
CA GLY A 104 13.77 14.92 -8.48
C GLY A 104 14.22 16.18 -9.22
N GLU A 105 13.40 17.23 -9.22
CA GLU A 105 13.71 18.52 -9.84
C GLU A 105 14.91 19.20 -9.17
N ILE A 106 14.95 19.22 -7.84
CA ILE A 106 16.09 19.77 -7.06
C ILE A 106 17.37 19.00 -7.37
N GLY A 107 17.31 17.67 -7.37
CA GLY A 107 18.44 16.81 -7.69
C GLY A 107 18.96 17.03 -9.11
N ASN A 108 18.07 17.13 -10.09
CA ASN A 108 18.41 17.40 -11.49
C ASN A 108 19.09 18.77 -11.69
N ARG A 109 18.72 19.75 -10.88
CA ARG A 109 19.32 21.10 -10.89
C ARG A 109 20.64 21.18 -10.12
N GLY A 110 21.07 20.10 -9.46
CA GLY A 110 22.31 20.06 -8.68
C GLY A 110 22.24 20.79 -7.34
N PHE A 111 21.03 21.11 -6.85
CA PHE A 111 20.88 21.75 -5.55
C PHE A 111 21.00 20.70 -4.43
N PRO A 112 21.80 20.96 -3.38
CA PRO A 112 21.89 20.04 -2.25
C PRO A 112 20.58 20.05 -1.47
N LEU A 113 19.89 18.92 -1.43
CA LEU A 113 18.74 18.71 -0.57
C LEU A 113 19.20 18.26 0.81
N SER A 114 19.05 19.12 1.81
CA SER A 114 19.20 18.71 3.21
C SER A 114 17.89 18.14 3.74
N HIS A 115 18.01 17.23 4.70
CA HIS A 115 16.85 16.67 5.39
C HIS A 115 15.94 17.75 5.99
N ARG A 116 16.53 18.82 6.55
CA ARG A 116 15.79 19.97 7.07
C ARG A 116 14.95 20.66 5.99
N ARG A 117 15.49 20.87 4.78
CA ARG A 117 14.75 21.51 3.69
C ARG A 117 13.63 20.64 3.14
N LEU A 118 13.85 19.33 3.12
CA LEU A 118 12.78 18.41 2.77
C LEU A 118 11.64 18.51 3.79
N LYS A 119 11.96 18.49 5.08
CA LYS A 119 10.99 18.68 6.16
C LYS A 119 10.21 19.99 6.02
N GLU A 120 10.90 21.11 5.81
CA GLU A 120 10.26 22.44 5.62
C GLU A 120 9.22 22.40 4.48
N HIS A 121 9.57 21.80 3.35
CA HIS A 121 8.65 21.72 2.20
C HIS A 121 7.46 20.79 2.46
N VAL A 122 7.67 19.69 3.19
CA VAL A 122 6.59 18.79 3.59
C VAL A 122 5.65 19.46 4.59
N ASP A 123 6.21 20.18 5.56
CA ASP A 123 5.42 20.96 6.52
C ASP A 123 4.60 22.03 5.80
N GLU A 124 5.14 22.73 4.79
CA GLU A 124 4.39 23.70 3.98
C GLU A 124 3.20 23.06 3.25
N ILE A 125 3.40 21.91 2.60
CA ILE A 125 2.35 21.18 1.88
C ILE A 125 1.26 20.73 2.86
N LEU A 126 1.65 20.13 3.99
CA LEU A 126 0.71 19.65 4.99
C LEU A 126 -0.01 20.78 5.70
N GLN A 127 0.67 21.89 6.01
CA GLN A 127 0.07 23.09 6.59
C GLN A 127 -0.95 23.72 5.64
N ALA A 128 -0.66 23.74 4.34
CA ALA A 128 -1.59 24.26 3.34
C ALA A 128 -2.89 23.44 3.26
N ARG A 129 -2.81 22.11 3.45
CA ARG A 129 -3.99 21.23 3.45
C ARG A 129 -4.71 21.17 4.79
N LEU A 130 -3.98 20.98 5.89
CA LEU A 130 -4.53 20.72 7.23
C LEU A 130 -4.81 22.01 8.00
N GLY A 131 -4.18 23.13 7.65
CA GLY A 131 -4.44 24.42 8.29
C GLY A 131 -4.22 24.38 9.80
N ALA A 132 -5.28 24.70 10.55
CA ALA A 132 -5.24 24.72 12.01
C ALA A 132 -5.12 23.32 12.66
N ASP A 133 -5.43 22.25 11.92
CA ASP A 133 -5.31 20.87 12.40
C ASP A 133 -3.87 20.33 12.25
N PHE A 134 -2.97 21.10 11.64
CA PHE A 134 -1.57 20.72 11.51
C PHE A 134 -0.84 20.85 12.85
N PRO A 135 -0.03 19.85 13.26
CA PRO A 135 0.74 19.95 14.49
C PRO A 135 1.73 21.11 14.45
N GLU A 136 1.77 21.93 15.50
CA GLU A 136 2.71 23.06 15.63
C GLU A 136 4.19 22.61 15.60
N GLY A 137 4.45 21.33 15.92
CA GLY A 137 5.77 20.70 15.82
C GLY A 137 6.15 20.18 14.43
N GLY A 138 5.29 20.37 13.42
CA GLY A 138 5.45 19.80 12.08
C GLY A 138 5.36 18.27 12.05
N VAL A 139 5.95 17.65 11.04
CA VAL A 139 6.03 16.18 10.90
C VAL A 139 6.86 15.46 11.98
N GLY A 140 7.50 16.20 12.91
CA GLY A 140 8.25 15.66 14.06
C GLY A 140 9.78 15.66 13.91
N ILE A 141 10.49 15.20 14.95
CA ILE A 141 11.96 15.33 15.11
C ILE A 141 12.76 14.24 14.37
N ASN A 142 12.11 13.15 13.91
CA ASN A 142 12.76 12.05 13.17
C ASN A 142 11.90 11.62 11.95
N TRP A 143 11.39 12.60 11.23
CA TRP A 143 10.73 12.40 9.94
C TRP A 143 11.76 12.53 8.85
#